data_AF-A0A354RE76-F1
#
_entry.id   AF-A0A354RE76-F1
#
_cell.length_a   1.000
_cell.length_b   1.000
_cell.length_c   1.000
_cell.angle_alpha   90.00
_cell.angle_beta   90.00
_cell.angle_gamma   90.00
#
_symmetry.space_group_name_H-M   'P 1'
#
loop_
_entity.id
_entity.type
_entity.pdbx_description
1 polymer ?
#
loop_
_entity_poly.entity_id
_entity_poly.type
_entity_poly.pdbx_seq_one_letter_code
_entity_poly.pdbx_strand_id
1 'polypeptide(L)'
;GAGEVAESAIESFKSRGSQAITVTGRTFDWCPLSRRKPDELAEKFGGFAMSFDEFKNSLHFFDVILTSTSSGKALIEHEDIRECMRKRPSQPLFLIDAAVPRNIDDRASKVDNVFLYNMDDVSDIANENLKSRMAEVDHCKSALGKRAFRLWEQMTTQSKEPASTSQSTAPRPSS
;
A
#
# COMPACT_ATOMS: atom_id res chain seq x y z
N GLY A 1 1.81 -2.92 19.64
CA GLY A 1 3.26 -2.98 19.96
C GLY A 1 3.86 -1.61 19.73
N ALA A 2 5.02 -1.31 20.32
CA ALA A 2 5.67 0.01 20.21
C ALA A 2 7.17 -0.12 19.85
N GLY A 3 7.49 -1.01 18.91
CA GLY A 3 8.84 -1.18 18.35
C GLY A 3 8.95 -0.57 16.94
N GLU A 4 10.09 -0.78 16.30
CA GLU A 4 10.43 -0.22 14.98
C GLU A 4 9.38 -0.53 13.89
N VAL A 5 8.85 -1.75 13.88
CA VAL A 5 7.78 -2.15 12.94
C VAL A 5 6.52 -1.32 13.15
N ALA A 6 6.14 -1.05 14.40
CA ALA A 6 4.97 -0.23 14.70
C ALA A 6 5.21 1.22 14.26
N GLU A 7 6.40 1.75 14.53
CA GLU A 7 6.80 3.10 14.14
C GLU A 7 6.76 3.30 12.62
N SER A 8 7.39 2.40 11.86
CA SER A 8 7.39 2.46 10.40
C SER A 8 5.98 2.35 9.82
N ALA A 9 5.13 1.48 10.38
CA ALA A 9 3.75 1.34 9.93
C ALA A 9 2.92 2.61 10.22
N ILE A 10 3.10 3.22 11.40
CA ILE A 10 2.43 4.47 11.78
C ILE A 10 2.81 5.62 10.84
N GLU A 11 4.10 5.77 10.53
CA GLU A 11 4.59 6.75 9.55
C GLU A 11 3.94 6.54 8.18
N SER A 12 3.87 5.28 7.74
CA SER A 12 3.20 4.87 6.52
C SER A 12 1.70 5.22 6.51
N PHE A 13 0.98 4.97 7.62
CA PHE A 13 -0.43 5.31 7.74
C PHE A 13 -0.68 6.82 7.79
N LYS A 14 0.16 7.58 8.50
CA LYS A 14 0.09 9.04 8.56
C LYS A 14 0.32 9.68 7.19
N SER A 15 1.33 9.23 6.45
CA SER A 15 1.61 9.75 5.11
C SER A 15 0.45 9.53 4.12
N ARG A 16 -0.42 8.54 4.40
CA ARG A 16 -1.63 8.24 3.63
C ARG A 16 -2.91 8.83 4.22
N GLY A 17 -2.81 9.69 5.23
CA GLY A 17 -3.95 10.47 5.76
C GLY A 17 -4.75 9.81 6.89
N SER A 18 -4.23 8.78 7.56
CA SER A 18 -4.90 8.21 8.73
C SER A 18 -5.00 9.23 9.88
N GLN A 19 -6.20 9.43 10.41
CA GLN A 19 -6.49 10.53 11.34
C GLN A 19 -6.38 10.13 12.82
N ALA A 20 -6.71 8.88 13.17
CA ALA A 20 -6.72 8.42 14.56
C ALA A 20 -5.87 7.15 14.70
N ILE A 21 -4.71 7.29 15.34
CA ILE A 21 -3.78 6.18 15.62
C ILE A 21 -3.78 5.93 17.12
N THR A 22 -4.02 4.69 17.50
CA THR A 22 -3.95 4.25 18.91
C THR A 22 -2.85 3.21 19.06
N VAL A 23 -1.98 3.41 20.04
CA VAL A 23 -0.85 2.52 20.35
C VAL A 23 -1.09 1.83 21.69
N THR A 24 -0.89 0.53 21.71
CA THR A 24 -0.90 -0.26 22.95
C THR A 24 0.23 -1.27 22.95
N GLY A 25 0.67 -1.68 24.13
CA GLY A 25 1.71 -2.70 24.31
C GLY A 25 1.91 -3.06 25.77
N ARG A 26 2.46 -4.25 26.02
CA ARG A 26 2.84 -4.67 27.36
C ARG A 26 3.88 -3.71 27.91
N THR A 27 3.54 -3.07 29.03
CA THR A 27 4.47 -2.33 29.86
C THR A 27 4.94 -3.27 30.97
N PHE A 28 6.25 -3.35 31.17
CA PHE A 28 6.81 -4.13 32.27
C PHE A 28 7.15 -3.19 33.41
N ASP A 29 6.46 -3.34 34.55
CA ASP A 29 6.68 -2.47 35.71
C ASP A 29 8.13 -2.50 36.20
N TRP A 30 8.79 -3.65 36.13
CA TRP A 30 10.18 -3.79 36.53
C TRP A 30 11.18 -3.12 35.56
N CYS A 31 10.76 -2.71 34.36
CA CYS A 31 11.61 -2.06 33.36
C CYS A 31 11.13 -0.61 33.13
N PRO A 32 11.80 0.40 33.73
CA PRO A 32 11.44 1.81 33.56
C PRO A 32 11.37 2.25 32.09
N LEU A 33 12.24 1.70 31.24
CA LEU A 33 12.31 1.97 29.80
C LEU A 33 11.15 1.38 28.99
N SER A 34 10.39 0.42 29.54
CA SER A 34 9.24 -0.18 28.87
C SER A 34 7.93 0.50 29.23
N ARG A 35 7.87 1.23 30.36
CA ARG A 35 6.61 1.75 30.93
C ARG A 35 5.93 2.81 30.07
N ARG A 36 6.68 3.52 29.22
CA ARG A 36 6.17 4.67 28.45
C ARG A 36 6.26 4.50 26.94
N LYS A 37 6.70 3.35 26.42
CA LYS A 37 6.88 3.19 24.96
C LYS A 37 5.61 3.43 24.14
N PRO A 38 4.42 2.90 24.55
CA PRO A 38 3.19 3.20 23.84
C PRO A 38 2.85 4.70 23.87
N ASP A 39 3.03 5.35 25.02
CA ASP A 39 2.79 6.79 25.21
C ASP A 39 3.73 7.64 24.36
N GLU A 40 5.04 7.36 24.40
CA GLU A 40 6.07 8.06 23.63
C GLU A 40 5.81 7.92 22.12
N LEU A 41 5.46 6.72 21.66
CA LEU A 41 5.15 6.49 20.25
C LEU A 41 3.85 7.17 19.83
N ALA A 42 2.82 7.14 20.68
CA ALA A 42 1.57 7.86 20.43
C ALA A 42 1.82 9.38 20.37
N GLU A 43 2.54 9.95 21.33
CA GLU A 43 2.85 11.37 21.41
C GLU A 43 3.64 11.84 20.17
N LYS A 44 4.67 11.07 19.77
CA LYS A 44 5.48 11.35 18.58
C LYS A 44 4.64 11.55 17.31
N PHE A 45 3.53 10.83 17.17
CA PHE A 45 2.68 10.89 15.98
C PHE A 45 1.33 11.56 16.22
N GLY A 46 1.12 12.20 17.38
CA GLY A 46 -0.15 12.84 17.75
C GLY A 46 -1.32 11.84 17.77
N GLY A 47 -1.08 10.63 18.25
CA GLY A 47 -2.07 9.59 18.47
C GLY A 47 -2.44 9.44 19.95
N PHE A 48 -3.09 8.32 20.27
CA PHE A 48 -3.53 7.98 21.62
C PHE A 48 -2.81 6.73 22.12
N ALA A 49 -2.52 6.67 23.42
CA ALA A 49 -2.10 5.44 24.07
C ALA A 49 -3.30 4.78 24.75
N MET A 50 -3.35 3.45 24.72
CA MET A 50 -4.39 2.64 25.35
C MET A 50 -3.78 1.56 26.23
N SER A 51 -4.42 1.29 27.36
CA SER A 51 -4.06 0.19 28.26
C SER A 51 -4.04 -1.15 27.52
N PHE A 52 -2.99 -1.94 27.77
CA PHE A 52 -2.88 -3.28 27.19
C PHE A 52 -3.95 -4.25 27.74
N ASP A 53 -4.53 -3.98 28.89
CA ASP A 53 -5.57 -4.85 29.43
C ASP A 53 -6.93 -4.58 28.77
N GLU A 54 -7.11 -3.41 28.17
CA GLU A 54 -8.39 -2.96 27.61
C GLU A 54 -8.49 -3.12 26.08
N PHE A 55 -7.37 -3.41 25.39
CA PHE A 55 -7.36 -3.36 23.93
C PHE A 55 -8.33 -4.36 23.30
N LYS A 56 -8.51 -5.55 23.90
CA LYS A 56 -9.42 -6.60 23.37
C LYS A 56 -10.87 -6.12 23.33
N ASN A 57 -11.29 -5.42 24.37
CA ASN A 57 -12.66 -4.87 24.44
C ASN A 57 -12.86 -3.73 23.43
N SER A 58 -11.79 -3.11 22.97
CA SER A 58 -11.80 -1.92 22.11
C SER A 58 -11.59 -2.23 20.62
N LEU A 59 -11.35 -3.50 20.24
CA LEU A 59 -11.07 -3.90 18.84
C LEU A 59 -12.11 -3.37 17.83
N HIS A 60 -13.36 -3.24 18.26
CA HIS A 60 -14.49 -2.84 17.43
C HIS A 60 -14.47 -1.35 17.01
N PHE A 61 -13.63 -0.51 17.64
CA PHE A 61 -13.47 0.89 17.25
C PHE A 61 -12.47 1.10 16.11
N PHE A 62 -11.75 0.06 15.69
CA PHE A 62 -10.65 0.17 14.74
C PHE A 62 -10.95 -0.54 13.42
N ASP A 63 -10.68 0.13 12.31
CA ASP A 63 -10.79 -0.48 10.98
C ASP A 63 -9.55 -1.32 10.62
N VAL A 64 -8.38 -0.91 11.12
CA VAL A 64 -7.10 -1.56 10.87
C VAL A 64 -6.38 -1.80 12.18
N ILE A 65 -5.94 -3.03 12.42
CA ILE A 65 -5.21 -3.45 13.62
C ILE A 65 -3.89 -4.07 13.20
N LEU A 66 -2.78 -3.52 13.69
CA LEU A 66 -1.44 -4.03 13.47
C LEU A 66 -0.90 -4.65 14.76
N THR A 67 -0.50 -5.92 14.69
CA THR A 67 0.23 -6.60 15.76
C THR A 67 1.70 -6.76 15.39
N SER A 68 2.59 -6.40 16.30
CA SER A 68 4.04 -6.44 16.11
C SER A 68 4.78 -6.82 17.40
N THR A 69 4.12 -7.59 18.27
CA THR A 69 4.67 -7.92 19.59
C THR A 69 5.38 -9.27 19.58
N SER A 70 6.47 -9.37 20.34
CA SER A 70 7.13 -10.64 20.64
C SER A 70 6.39 -11.35 21.78
N SER A 71 5.28 -12.02 21.45
CA SER A 71 4.54 -12.89 22.36
C SER A 71 4.77 -14.35 21.98
N GLY A 72 4.99 -15.22 22.97
CA GLY A 72 5.06 -16.67 22.76
C GLY A 72 3.69 -17.33 22.55
N LYS A 73 2.61 -16.56 22.61
CA LYS A 73 1.22 -16.99 22.41
C LYS A 73 0.44 -15.96 21.60
N ALA A 74 -0.59 -16.41 20.88
CA ALA A 74 -1.55 -15.52 20.24
C ALA A 74 -2.16 -14.58 21.30
N LEU A 75 -2.17 -13.29 21.01
CA LEU A 75 -2.77 -12.25 21.83
C LEU A 75 -4.23 -12.04 21.49
N ILE A 76 -4.57 -12.16 20.21
CA ILE A 76 -5.93 -12.01 19.70
C ILE A 76 -6.40 -13.39 19.27
N GLU A 77 -7.41 -13.90 19.96
CA GLU A 77 -8.02 -15.19 19.67
C GLU A 77 -9.21 -15.03 18.71
N HIS A 78 -9.60 -16.13 18.08
CA HIS A 78 -10.77 -16.15 17.20
C HIS A 78 -12.06 -15.65 17.88
N GLU A 79 -12.24 -15.93 19.18
CA GLU A 79 -13.42 -15.46 19.93
C GLU A 79 -13.42 -13.94 20.10
N ASP A 80 -12.25 -13.33 20.36
CA ASP A 80 -12.10 -11.88 20.50
C ASP A 80 -12.57 -11.17 19.22
N ILE A 81 -12.17 -11.70 18.06
CA ILE A 81 -12.58 -11.18 16.75
C ILE A 81 -14.07 -11.41 16.48
N ARG A 82 -14.61 -12.57 16.85
CA ARG A 82 -16.04 -12.84 16.69
C ARG A 82 -16.89 -11.87 17.51
N GLU A 83 -16.51 -11.62 18.77
CA GLU A 83 -17.23 -10.66 19.62
C GLU A 83 -17.10 -9.22 19.08
N CYS A 84 -15.90 -8.85 18.62
CA CYS A 84 -15.65 -7.58 17.95
C CYS A 84 -16.60 -7.38 16.76
N MET A 85 -16.64 -8.34 15.84
CA MET A 85 -17.47 -8.24 14.63
C MET A 85 -18.97 -8.24 14.92
N ARG A 86 -19.40 -8.83 16.04
CA ARG A 86 -20.79 -8.73 16.52
C ARG A 86 -21.20 -7.29 16.83
N LYS A 87 -20.26 -6.43 17.21
CA LYS A 87 -20.47 -4.99 17.49
C LYS A 87 -20.33 -4.12 16.23
N ARG A 88 -19.78 -4.66 15.13
CA ARG A 88 -19.56 -3.95 13.85
C ARG A 88 -19.86 -4.78 12.58
N PRO A 89 -21.06 -5.40 12.44
CA PRO A 89 -21.31 -6.47 11.47
C PRO A 89 -21.10 -6.11 9.99
N SER A 90 -21.20 -4.84 9.61
CA SER A 90 -21.12 -4.38 8.22
C SER A 90 -19.82 -3.63 7.89
N GLN A 91 -18.86 -3.59 8.82
CA GLN A 91 -17.62 -2.85 8.64
C GLN A 91 -16.43 -3.81 8.53
N PRO A 92 -15.60 -3.69 7.48
CA PRO A 92 -14.45 -4.56 7.32
C PRO A 92 -13.40 -4.32 8.41
N LEU A 93 -12.81 -5.40 8.91
CA LEU A 93 -11.70 -5.38 9.87
C LEU A 93 -10.44 -5.91 9.20
N PHE A 94 -9.42 -5.05 9.07
CA PHE A 94 -8.11 -5.43 8.57
C PHE A 94 -7.18 -5.75 9.73
N LEU A 95 -6.64 -6.96 9.74
CA LEU A 95 -5.68 -7.44 10.73
C LEU A 95 -4.34 -7.65 10.02
N ILE A 96 -3.28 -7.01 10.51
CA ILE A 96 -1.92 -7.14 9.97
C ILE A 96 -1.05 -7.71 11.09
N ASP A 97 -0.56 -8.93 10.93
CA ASP A 97 0.29 -9.62 11.90
C ASP A 97 1.74 -9.67 11.44
N ALA A 98 2.59 -8.89 12.13
CA ALA A 98 4.02 -8.81 11.88
C ALA A 98 4.86 -9.65 12.86
N ALA A 99 4.24 -10.53 13.65
CA ALA A 99 4.94 -11.32 14.66
C ALA A 99 5.17 -12.79 14.26
N VAL A 100 6.32 -13.32 14.67
CA VAL A 100 6.66 -14.75 14.57
C VAL A 100 7.19 -15.20 15.94
N PRO A 101 6.50 -16.09 16.68
CA PRO A 101 5.18 -16.69 16.39
C PRO A 101 4.04 -15.65 16.29
N ARG A 102 2.96 -16.02 15.57
CA ARG A 102 1.81 -15.14 15.30
C ARG A 102 1.16 -14.60 16.58
N ASN A 103 0.76 -13.34 16.54
CA ASN A 103 -0.02 -12.69 17.59
C ASN A 103 -1.53 -12.87 17.38
N ILE A 104 -1.97 -13.23 16.19
CA ILE A 104 -3.38 -13.42 15.86
C ILE A 104 -3.62 -14.89 15.52
N ASP A 105 -4.66 -15.48 16.09
CA ASP A 105 -5.12 -16.83 15.71
C ASP A 105 -5.56 -16.82 14.22
N ASP A 106 -4.97 -17.72 13.42
CA ASP A 106 -5.29 -17.88 11.99
C ASP A 106 -6.77 -18.08 11.71
N ARG A 107 -7.51 -18.66 12.66
CA ARG A 107 -8.96 -18.86 12.56
C ARG A 107 -9.73 -17.54 12.50
N ALA A 108 -9.15 -16.41 12.91
CA ALA A 108 -9.74 -15.08 12.77
C ALA A 108 -10.15 -14.76 11.31
N SER A 109 -9.40 -15.28 10.32
CA SER A 109 -9.72 -15.15 8.89
C SER A 109 -11.03 -15.82 8.45
N LYS A 110 -11.61 -16.69 9.30
CA LYS A 110 -12.88 -17.38 9.03
C LYS A 110 -14.11 -16.56 9.45
N VAL A 111 -13.91 -15.42 10.12
CA VAL A 111 -15.00 -14.52 10.51
C VAL A 111 -15.35 -13.62 9.33
N ASP A 112 -16.64 -13.49 9.04
CA ASP A 112 -17.10 -12.64 7.93
C ASP A 112 -16.62 -11.19 8.09
N ASN A 113 -16.24 -10.57 6.97
CA ASN A 113 -15.70 -9.21 6.90
C ASN A 113 -14.37 -8.99 7.64
N VAL A 114 -13.62 -10.06 7.95
CA VAL A 114 -12.27 -9.99 8.52
C VAL A 114 -11.22 -10.37 7.50
N PHE A 115 -10.20 -9.52 7.34
CA PHE A 115 -9.09 -9.75 6.43
C PHE A 115 -7.79 -9.82 7.23
N LEU A 116 -7.17 -11.00 7.31
CA LEU A 116 -5.92 -11.23 8.02
C LEU A 116 -4.75 -11.33 7.06
N TYR A 117 -3.76 -10.46 7.24
CA TYR A 117 -2.53 -10.37 6.48
C TYR A 117 -1.33 -10.54 7.39
N ASN A 118 -0.23 -11.08 6.87
CA ASN A 118 1.09 -10.96 7.48
C ASN A 118 1.92 -9.86 6.80
N MET A 119 3.15 -9.65 7.26
CA MET A 119 4.07 -8.66 6.68
C MET A 119 4.50 -9.00 5.23
N ASP A 120 4.55 -10.28 4.88
CA ASP A 120 4.90 -10.74 3.55
C ASP A 120 3.76 -10.44 2.55
N ASP A 121 2.50 -10.65 2.94
CA ASP A 121 1.31 -10.39 2.13
C ASP A 121 1.18 -8.89 1.78
N VAL A 122 1.49 -8.01 2.74
CA VAL A 122 1.50 -6.55 2.52
C VAL A 122 2.60 -6.16 1.54
N SER A 123 3.75 -6.84 1.59
CA SER A 123 4.88 -6.63 0.69
C SER A 123 4.57 -7.13 -0.72
N ASP A 124 3.87 -8.25 -0.86
CA ASP A 124 3.47 -8.82 -2.15
C ASP A 124 2.44 -7.93 -2.87
N ILE A 125 1.44 -7.39 -2.14
CA ILE A 125 0.50 -6.41 -2.69
C ILE A 125 1.23 -5.12 -3.11
N ALA A 126 2.23 -4.67 -2.35
CA ALA A 126 3.04 -3.52 -2.74
C ALA A 126 3.88 -3.80 -4.00
N ASN A 127 4.41 -5.00 -4.14
CA ASN A 127 5.20 -5.44 -5.30
C ASN A 127 4.34 -5.63 -6.55
N GLU A 128 3.11 -6.14 -6.44
CA GLU A 128 2.18 -6.20 -7.57
C GLU A 128 1.79 -4.81 -8.08
N ASN A 129 1.55 -3.86 -7.17
CA ASN A 129 1.31 -2.46 -7.53
C ASN A 129 2.52 -1.82 -8.23
N LEU A 130 3.75 -2.15 -7.81
CA LEU A 130 4.97 -1.69 -8.47
C LEU A 130 5.12 -2.29 -9.87
N LYS A 131 4.90 -3.60 -10.03
CA LYS A 131 4.91 -4.27 -11.34
C LYS A 131 3.86 -3.70 -12.30
N SER A 132 2.65 -3.42 -11.80
CA SER A 132 1.59 -2.80 -12.60
C SER A 132 1.99 -1.39 -13.06
N ARG A 133 2.54 -0.56 -12.17
CA ARG A 133 3.05 0.78 -12.54
C ARG A 133 4.22 0.73 -13.53
N MET A 134 5.13 -0.23 -13.38
CA MET A 134 6.25 -0.42 -14.31
C MET A 134 5.76 -0.87 -15.70
N ALA A 135 4.79 -1.79 -15.75
CA ALA A 135 4.17 -2.22 -17.00
C ALA A 135 3.47 -1.06 -17.72
N GLU A 136 2.83 -0.16 -16.99
CA GLU A 136 2.19 1.03 -17.55
C GLU A 136 3.21 2.05 -18.08
N VAL A 137 4.34 2.24 -17.40
CA VAL A 137 5.46 3.07 -17.90
C VAL A 137 6.04 2.49 -19.19
N ASP A 138 6.23 1.17 -19.27
CA ASP A 138 6.74 0.52 -20.48
C ASP A 138 5.74 0.57 -21.64
N HIS A 139 4.45 0.41 -21.35
CA HIS A 139 3.39 0.62 -22.32
C HIS A 139 3.39 2.06 -22.86
N CYS A 140 3.57 3.05 -21.98
CA CYS A 140 3.66 4.46 -22.33
C CYS A 140 4.91 4.76 -23.19
N LYS A 141 6.07 4.19 -22.86
CA LYS A 141 7.30 4.28 -23.67
C LYS A 141 7.14 3.65 -25.05
N SER A 142 6.50 2.47 -25.14
CA SER A 142 6.22 1.81 -26.42
C SER A 142 5.28 2.65 -27.29
N ALA A 143 4.24 3.23 -26.69
CA ALA A 143 3.31 4.12 -27.37
C ALA A 143 4.00 5.41 -27.87
N LEU A 144 4.88 6.01 -27.06
CA LEU A 144 5.70 7.16 -27.45
C LEU A 144 6.67 6.82 -28.59
N GLY A 145 7.35 5.68 -28.51
CA GLY A 145 8.25 5.21 -29.58
C GLY A 145 7.53 5.00 -30.91
N LYS A 146 6.35 4.36 -30.88
CA LYS A 146 5.50 4.17 -32.08
C LYS A 146 4.98 5.48 -32.67
N ARG A 147 4.75 6.50 -31.84
CA ARG A 147 4.36 7.84 -32.29
C ARG A 147 5.54 8.61 -32.87
N ALA A 148 6.69 8.57 -32.22
CA ALA A 148 7.93 9.21 -32.69
C ALA A 148 8.38 8.63 -34.04
N PHE A 149 8.30 7.31 -34.21
CA PHE A 149 8.62 6.64 -35.47
C PHE A 149 7.70 7.07 -36.62
N ARG A 150 6.39 7.12 -36.38
CA ARG A 150 5.41 7.61 -37.39
C ARG A 150 5.63 9.06 -37.79
N LEU A 151 5.96 9.93 -36.83
CA LEU A 151 6.27 11.33 -37.12
C LEU A 151 7.54 11.46 -37.97
N TRP A 152 8.56 10.64 -37.69
CA TRP A 152 9.80 10.62 -38.46
C TRP A 152 9.59 10.12 -39.91
N GLU A 153 8.78 9.09 -40.12
CA GLU A 153 8.38 8.64 -41.46
C GLU A 153 7.63 9.74 -42.24
N GLN A 154 6.73 10.47 -41.60
CA GLN A 154 5.99 11.56 -42.24
C GLN A 154 6.91 12.71 -42.67
N MET A 155 7.86 13.10 -41.82
CA MET A 155 8.83 14.16 -42.14
C MET A 155 9.81 13.77 -43.26
N THR A 156 10.23 12.50 -43.28
CA THR A 156 11.15 11.99 -44.32
C THR A 156 10.46 11.74 -45.67
N THR A 157 9.16 11.44 -45.65
CA THR A 157 8.35 11.26 -46.87
C THR A 157 7.96 12.60 -47.52
N GLN A 158 7.64 13.63 -46.72
CA GLN A 158 7.37 14.98 -47.24
C GLN A 158 8.61 15.68 -47.84
N SER A 159 9.82 15.24 -47.48
CA SER A 159 11.07 15.77 -48.03
C SER A 159 11.42 15.25 -49.44
N LYS A 160 10.55 14.43 -50.08
CA LYS A 160 10.83 13.74 -51.35
C LYS A 160 9.84 14.00 -52.50
N GLU A 161 8.96 14.99 -52.44
CA GLU A 161 8.16 15.36 -53.64
C GLU A 161 9.00 16.17 -54.65
N PRO A 162 9.15 15.70 -55.91
CA PRO A 162 9.98 16.36 -56.91
C PRO A 162 9.24 17.52 -57.59
N ALA A 163 9.93 18.64 -57.74
CA ALA A 163 9.54 19.73 -58.63
C ALA A 163 9.61 19.25 -60.09
N SER A 164 8.48 18.91 -60.71
CA SER A 164 8.35 18.95 -62.17
C SER A 164 6.91 18.92 -62.66
N THR A 165 6.40 20.03 -63.19
CA THR A 165 5.51 20.02 -64.36
C THR A 165 5.57 21.38 -65.07
N SER A 166 6.29 21.45 -66.19
CA SER A 166 5.91 22.29 -67.33
C SER A 166 6.58 21.78 -68.60
N GLN A 167 5.84 20.97 -69.37
CA GLN A 167 6.16 20.70 -70.77
C GLN A 167 5.81 21.95 -71.59
N SER A 168 6.77 22.49 -72.33
CA SER A 168 6.49 23.38 -73.47
C SER A 168 7.11 22.74 -74.71
N THR A 169 6.22 22.21 -75.54
CA THR A 169 6.47 21.64 -76.87
C THR A 169 7.05 22.68 -77.81
N ALA A 170 8.21 22.41 -78.40
CA ALA A 170 8.69 23.06 -79.61
C ALA A 170 8.30 22.22 -80.84
N PRO A 171 7.95 22.84 -81.99
CA PRO A 171 8.20 22.22 -83.27
C PRO A 171 9.29 22.94 -84.08
N ARG A 172 9.85 22.15 -84.99
CA ARG A 172 11.13 22.22 -85.72
C ARG A 172 11.04 23.05 -87.04
N PRO A 173 12.11 23.12 -87.89
CA PRO A 173 12.54 24.37 -88.53
C PRO A 173 12.36 24.48 -90.06
N SER A 174 12.69 25.69 -90.54
CA SER A 174 13.34 26.13 -91.79
C SER A 174 12.72 25.84 -93.17
N SER A 175 12.37 26.94 -93.86
CA SER A 175 12.88 27.30 -95.19
C SER A 175 12.78 28.81 -95.37
#